data_AF-A0A2V5VRI9-F1
#
_entry.id   AF-A0A2V5VRI9-F1
#
_cell.length_a   1.000
_cell.length_b   1.000
_cell.length_c   1.000
_cell.angle_alpha   90.00
_cell.angle_beta   90.00
_cell.angle_gamma   90.00
#
_symmetry.space_group_name_H-M   'P 1'
#
loop_
_entity.id
_entity.type
_entity.pdbx_description
1 polymer ?
#
loop_
_entity_poly.entity_id
_entity_poly.type
_entity_poly.pdbx_seq_one_letter_code
_entity_poly.pdbx_strand_id
1 'polypeptide(L)'
;SGVKVVTNENQLTLATGSGVAPATFAVEKDFRPLSFTSNGEFEGEVVFAGYGLIAAGKASEGYNSYTGLDVTNKIVLVLRYAPENVDSKRRQELNLYAALRYKAMVARERGAKAVLIVTGPNSPNPGALAPLSSDGSLSSSDIIAASISTSVVDTLLSGSGRNLKSLQTALDSENPHAEGGFVIPKVRVKVATAVERLRKNDRNVIACLPPARRQVAPAEYVLLGAHFDHLGRGEPSSSRETAEEAGQIHHGADDNASGVAAVLELAASLAGEEEKRPDEFQRGIMVAFWSGEELGLLGSSYFAEHPPLALSNIVAYLNFDMVGRLRDNKLILQGIGSSSVWRRLIEKRNIAAGFNLVLQDDPYAPTDTTALYPKQIPVLAFFTGSHDDYHRPTDVADKLNYEEIERVTRFARSLALDLVTDAARPDYLKVERSGSPGGRDALRAYLGTVPDYATEVKGVKLSGVRGGSPAEKAGLTGGDIIIEFAGQKIASIYDYTYALDAVKIGQPVDIIVLREGQRVTLKVTPEARK
;
A
#
# COMPACT_ATOMS: atom_id res chain seq x y z
N SER A 1 -5.19 -11.96 -7.28
CA SER A 1 -3.71 -11.86 -7.46
C SER A 1 -3.22 -10.65 -8.27
N GLY A 2 -4.01 -10.08 -9.20
CA GLY A 2 -3.54 -9.04 -10.13
C GLY A 2 -2.58 -9.54 -11.22
N VAL A 3 -2.26 -10.83 -11.23
CA VAL A 3 -1.30 -11.46 -12.14
C VAL A 3 -1.77 -12.85 -12.56
N LYS A 4 -1.36 -13.28 -13.76
CA LYS A 4 -1.61 -14.62 -14.29
C LYS A 4 -0.28 -15.29 -14.66
N VAL A 5 -0.11 -16.55 -14.29
CA VAL A 5 1.07 -17.34 -14.70
C VAL A 5 0.93 -17.74 -16.16
N VAL A 6 1.96 -17.47 -16.97
CA VAL A 6 2.01 -17.84 -18.40
C VAL A 6 2.58 -19.26 -18.52
N THR A 7 1.74 -20.28 -18.36
CA THR A 7 2.19 -21.67 -18.12
C THR A 7 3.23 -22.19 -19.12
N ASN A 8 3.19 -21.76 -20.38
CA ASN A 8 4.05 -22.28 -21.44
C ASN A 8 5.43 -21.60 -21.53
N GLU A 9 5.63 -20.49 -20.82
CA GLU A 9 6.88 -19.71 -20.80
C GLU A 9 7.66 -19.89 -19.50
N ASN A 10 7.13 -20.70 -18.57
CA ASN A 10 7.76 -20.99 -17.31
C ASN A 10 8.50 -22.33 -17.39
N GLN A 11 9.76 -22.35 -16.96
CA GLN A 11 10.60 -23.54 -16.99
C GLN A 11 11.43 -23.63 -15.70
N LEU A 12 11.54 -24.83 -15.15
CA LEU A 12 12.50 -25.15 -14.10
C LEU A 12 13.17 -26.48 -14.42
N THR A 13 14.49 -26.44 -14.63
CA THR A 13 15.28 -27.65 -14.89
C THR A 13 16.52 -27.69 -14.01
N LEU A 14 16.84 -28.89 -13.52
CA LEU A 14 18.01 -29.17 -12.69
C LEU A 14 18.95 -30.13 -13.41
N ALA A 15 20.23 -29.76 -13.54
CA ALA A 15 21.28 -30.64 -14.02
C ALA A 15 22.20 -31.05 -12.87
N THR A 16 22.33 -32.36 -12.63
CA THR A 16 23.17 -32.97 -11.57
C THR A 16 24.42 -33.61 -12.19
N GLY A 17 25.42 -32.80 -12.53
CA GLY A 17 26.69 -33.26 -13.15
C GLY A 17 26.65 -33.48 -14.66
N SER A 18 27.83 -33.72 -15.27
CA SER A 18 27.99 -33.87 -16.71
C SER A 18 27.46 -35.23 -17.22
N GLY A 19 26.52 -35.20 -18.16
CA GLY A 19 26.01 -36.39 -18.86
C GLY A 19 24.69 -36.98 -18.33
N VAL A 20 24.10 -36.42 -17.27
CA VAL A 20 22.75 -36.78 -16.80
C VAL A 20 21.74 -35.84 -17.45
N ALA A 21 20.65 -36.40 -18.00
CA ALA A 21 19.57 -35.60 -18.56
C ALA A 21 18.96 -34.69 -17.46
N PRO A 22 18.76 -33.39 -17.71
CA PRO A 22 18.20 -32.49 -16.70
C PRO A 22 16.80 -32.94 -16.25
N ALA A 23 16.57 -32.94 -14.94
CA ALA A 23 15.23 -33.13 -14.39
C ALA A 23 14.39 -31.89 -14.70
N THR A 24 13.19 -32.09 -15.24
CA THR A 24 12.23 -31.02 -15.55
C THR A 24 11.06 -31.08 -14.59
N PHE A 25 10.63 -29.91 -14.10
CA PHE A 25 9.60 -29.77 -13.09
C PHE A 25 8.35 -29.11 -13.67
N ALA A 26 7.17 -29.50 -13.19
CA ALA A 26 5.90 -28.99 -13.69
C ALA A 26 5.49 -27.68 -13.00
N VAL A 27 5.12 -26.69 -13.82
CA VAL A 27 4.48 -25.44 -13.39
C VAL A 27 3.18 -25.73 -12.62
N GLU A 28 2.90 -24.94 -11.59
CA GLU A 28 1.73 -25.04 -10.69
C GLU A 28 1.67 -26.32 -9.83
N LYS A 29 2.62 -27.25 -10.00
CA LYS A 29 2.73 -28.48 -9.20
C LYS A 29 4.05 -28.53 -8.41
N ASP A 30 5.16 -28.46 -9.12
CA ASP A 30 6.50 -28.55 -8.55
C ASP A 30 7.10 -27.15 -8.33
N PHE A 31 6.71 -26.17 -9.15
CA PHE A 31 7.08 -24.77 -8.93
C PHE A 31 6.01 -23.80 -9.43
N ARG A 32 6.01 -22.59 -8.87
CA ARG A 32 5.13 -21.49 -9.27
C ARG A 32 5.90 -20.16 -9.23
N PRO A 33 5.88 -19.36 -10.29
CA PRO A 33 6.41 -17.98 -10.25
C PRO A 33 5.68 -17.13 -9.21
N LEU A 34 6.41 -16.28 -8.50
CA LEU A 34 5.78 -15.32 -7.58
C LEU A 34 5.22 -14.13 -8.36
N SER A 35 4.18 -13.49 -7.83
CA SER A 35 3.47 -12.39 -8.52
C SER A 35 4.35 -11.20 -8.88
N PHE A 36 5.36 -10.93 -8.05
CA PHE A 36 6.31 -9.84 -8.26
C PHE A 36 7.54 -10.23 -9.10
N THR A 37 7.64 -11.46 -9.60
CA THR A 37 8.82 -11.93 -10.35
C THR A 37 9.12 -11.04 -11.56
N SER A 38 10.40 -10.93 -11.90
CA SER A 38 10.82 -10.47 -13.23
C SER A 38 10.54 -11.53 -14.27
N ASN A 39 10.06 -11.13 -15.44
CA ASN A 39 9.98 -12.03 -16.58
C ASN A 39 11.37 -12.20 -17.20
N GLY A 40 11.78 -13.45 -17.44
CA GLY A 40 13.10 -13.77 -17.98
C GLY A 40 13.61 -15.12 -17.54
N GLU A 41 14.83 -15.45 -17.94
CA GLU A 41 15.50 -16.70 -17.60
C GLU A 41 16.90 -16.47 -17.03
N PHE A 42 17.33 -17.36 -16.14
CA PHE A 42 18.69 -17.41 -15.62
C PHE A 42 19.11 -18.85 -15.33
N GLU A 43 20.37 -19.16 -15.61
CA GLU A 43 20.98 -20.45 -15.31
C GLU A 43 22.25 -20.28 -14.49
N GLY A 44 22.33 -20.93 -13.33
CA GLY A 44 23.46 -20.79 -12.43
C GLY A 44 23.52 -21.80 -11.31
N GLU A 45 24.54 -21.62 -10.47
CA GLU A 45 24.71 -22.36 -9.22
C GLU A 45 23.68 -21.93 -8.19
N VAL A 46 23.35 -22.84 -7.28
CA VAL A 46 22.39 -22.58 -6.20
C VAL A 46 23.11 -22.42 -4.87
N VAL A 47 22.81 -21.36 -4.13
CA VAL A 47 23.30 -21.11 -2.77
C VAL A 47 22.14 -21.21 -1.79
N PHE A 48 22.24 -22.09 -0.80
CA PHE A 48 21.29 -22.11 0.30
C PHE A 48 21.62 -21.00 1.30
N ALA A 49 20.67 -20.11 1.53
CA ALA A 49 20.80 -18.96 2.44
C ALA A 49 19.76 -19.01 3.57
N GLY A 50 19.45 -20.21 4.10
CA GLY A 50 18.56 -20.37 5.25
C GLY A 50 17.19 -19.73 5.06
N TYR A 51 16.74 -18.92 6.03
CA TYR A 51 15.50 -18.14 5.88
C TYR A 51 15.67 -16.87 5.02
N GLY A 52 16.86 -16.53 4.52
CA GLY A 52 17.05 -15.36 3.65
C GLY A 52 16.69 -14.03 4.32
N LEU A 53 16.73 -13.97 5.65
CA LEU A 53 16.35 -12.79 6.43
C LEU A 53 17.57 -11.95 6.76
N ILE A 54 17.30 -10.65 6.88
CA ILE A 54 18.19 -9.69 7.53
C ILE A 54 17.35 -8.87 8.48
N ALA A 55 17.54 -9.10 9.77
CA ALA A 55 16.98 -8.30 10.84
C ALA A 55 18.16 -7.67 11.59
N ALA A 56 18.24 -6.34 11.56
CA ALA A 56 19.25 -5.62 12.32
C ALA A 56 18.99 -5.76 13.83
N GLY A 57 20.06 -5.87 14.62
CA GLY A 57 20.00 -5.98 16.07
C GLY A 57 21.41 -5.86 16.66
N LYS A 58 21.54 -5.90 17.98
CA LYS A 58 22.86 -6.07 18.61
C LYS A 58 23.50 -7.39 18.15
N ALA A 59 24.81 -7.57 18.35
CA ALA A 59 25.52 -8.74 17.86
C ALA A 59 24.91 -10.10 18.27
N SER A 60 24.15 -10.16 19.38
CA SER A 60 23.42 -11.33 19.86
C SER A 60 21.92 -11.38 19.48
N GLU A 61 21.39 -10.32 18.86
CA GLU A 61 19.97 -10.14 18.53
C GLU A 61 19.73 -9.94 17.03
N GLY A 62 20.79 -9.71 16.24
CA GLY A 62 20.71 -9.60 14.80
C GLY A 62 20.57 -10.96 14.13
N TYR A 63 19.82 -11.02 13.03
CA TYR A 63 19.68 -12.23 12.23
C TYR A 63 20.11 -11.92 10.80
N ASN A 64 21.13 -12.59 10.27
CA ASN A 64 21.60 -12.38 8.91
C ASN A 64 21.95 -13.71 8.24
N SER A 65 21.11 -14.16 7.32
CA SER A 65 21.34 -15.42 6.61
C SER A 65 22.44 -15.36 5.55
N TYR A 66 22.97 -14.17 5.23
CA TYR A 66 23.94 -13.96 4.15
C TYR A 66 25.36 -13.71 4.65
N THR A 67 25.61 -13.72 5.96
CA THR A 67 26.96 -13.56 6.50
C THR A 67 27.91 -14.62 5.91
N GLY A 68 28.98 -14.17 5.25
CA GLY A 68 29.98 -15.05 4.63
C GLY A 68 29.56 -15.70 3.31
N LEU A 69 28.40 -15.33 2.73
CA LEU A 69 27.93 -15.88 1.45
C LEU A 69 28.18 -14.94 0.28
N ASP A 70 28.80 -15.47 -0.76
CA ASP A 70 28.79 -14.86 -2.08
C ASP A 70 27.65 -15.43 -2.92
N VAL A 71 26.64 -14.59 -3.18
CA VAL A 71 25.47 -14.90 -4.01
C VAL A 71 25.49 -14.16 -5.35
N THR A 72 26.60 -13.48 -5.67
CA THR A 72 26.75 -12.68 -6.88
C THR A 72 26.62 -13.57 -8.12
N ASN A 73 25.71 -13.23 -9.03
CA ASN A 73 25.42 -14.00 -10.24
C ASN A 73 25.02 -15.47 -9.96
N LYS A 74 24.31 -15.72 -8.85
CA LYS A 74 23.82 -17.05 -8.46
C LYS A 74 22.31 -17.06 -8.23
N ILE A 75 21.78 -18.26 -8.04
CA ILE A 75 20.40 -18.53 -7.62
C ILE A 75 20.41 -18.77 -6.11
N VAL A 76 19.58 -18.05 -5.35
CA VAL A 76 19.49 -18.22 -3.90
C VAL A 76 18.30 -19.11 -3.55
N LEU A 77 18.52 -20.16 -2.76
CA LEU A 77 17.48 -20.98 -2.17
C LEU A 77 17.22 -20.54 -0.73
N VAL A 78 15.97 -20.20 -0.40
CA VAL A 78 15.55 -19.77 0.95
C VAL A 78 14.29 -20.50 1.42
N LEU A 79 14.15 -20.60 2.74
CA LEU A 79 12.93 -21.04 3.41
C LEU A 79 11.88 -19.91 3.44
N ARG A 80 10.62 -20.27 3.20
CA ARG A 80 9.45 -19.45 3.53
C ARG A 80 9.36 -19.28 5.05
N TYR A 81 8.75 -18.19 5.51
CA TYR A 81 8.58 -17.83 6.93
C TYR A 81 9.88 -17.41 7.63
N ALA A 82 9.92 -17.55 8.95
CA ALA A 82 11.03 -17.23 9.84
C ALA A 82 11.25 -18.44 10.78
N PRO A 83 12.36 -18.49 11.53
CA PRO A 83 12.62 -19.55 12.51
C PRO A 83 11.40 -19.90 13.37
N GLU A 84 11.08 -21.19 13.44
CA GLU A 84 9.82 -21.66 14.03
C GLU A 84 9.88 -21.76 15.57
N ASN A 85 11.05 -22.10 16.13
CA ASN A 85 11.25 -22.39 17.56
C ASN A 85 11.82 -21.18 18.32
N VAL A 86 11.16 -20.04 18.18
CA VAL A 86 11.47 -18.80 18.90
C VAL A 86 10.26 -18.35 19.72
N ASP A 87 10.48 -17.52 20.74
CA ASP A 87 9.36 -16.99 21.53
C ASP A 87 8.42 -16.13 20.68
N SER A 88 7.15 -16.03 21.08
CA SER A 88 6.09 -15.39 20.28
C SER A 88 6.39 -13.93 19.95
N LYS A 89 7.03 -13.19 20.85
CA LYS A 89 7.36 -11.77 20.62
C LYS A 89 8.47 -11.67 19.59
N ARG A 90 9.53 -12.47 19.74
CA ARG A 90 10.62 -12.51 18.77
C ARG A 90 10.15 -12.98 17.39
N ARG A 91 9.23 -13.92 17.35
CA ARG A 91 8.60 -14.37 16.11
C ARG A 91 7.87 -13.24 15.39
N GLN A 92 7.13 -12.40 16.12
CA GLN A 92 6.47 -11.22 15.55
C GLN A 92 7.48 -10.23 14.95
N GLU A 93 8.62 -10.01 15.62
CA GLU A 93 9.69 -9.15 15.10
C GLU A 93 10.30 -9.71 13.80
N LEU A 94 10.62 -11.00 13.75
CA LEU A 94 11.20 -11.65 12.57
C LEU A 94 10.20 -11.72 11.40
N ASN A 95 8.90 -11.85 11.70
CA ASN A 95 7.86 -11.88 10.68
C ASN A 95 7.77 -10.58 9.87
N LEU A 96 8.20 -9.44 10.42
CA LEU A 96 8.31 -8.18 9.68
C LEU A 96 9.26 -8.31 8.46
N TYR A 97 10.24 -9.20 8.54
CA TYR A 97 11.23 -9.47 7.50
C TYR A 97 10.92 -10.75 6.71
N ALA A 98 9.88 -11.50 7.07
CA ALA A 98 9.57 -12.79 6.46
C ALA A 98 8.82 -12.70 5.12
N ALA A 99 8.39 -11.50 4.73
CA ALA A 99 7.71 -11.26 3.45
C ALA A 99 8.55 -11.76 2.27
N LEU A 100 7.91 -12.48 1.34
CA LEU A 100 8.61 -13.08 0.19
C LEU A 100 9.33 -12.02 -0.66
N ARG A 101 8.70 -10.86 -0.82
CA ARG A 101 9.25 -9.73 -1.56
C ARG A 101 10.49 -9.14 -0.89
N TYR A 102 10.49 -9.04 0.44
CA TYR A 102 11.68 -8.63 1.20
C TYR A 102 12.85 -9.59 0.97
N LYS A 103 12.62 -10.91 1.09
CA LYS A 103 13.66 -11.93 0.83
C LYS A 103 14.23 -11.82 -0.59
N ALA A 104 13.37 -11.58 -1.58
CA ALA A 104 13.77 -11.38 -2.97
C ALA A 104 14.62 -10.09 -3.14
N MET A 105 14.20 -8.98 -2.53
CA MET A 105 14.97 -7.73 -2.50
C MET A 105 16.35 -7.92 -1.86
N VAL A 106 16.41 -8.58 -0.69
CA VAL A 106 17.66 -8.86 0.03
C VAL A 106 18.64 -9.68 -0.81
N ALA A 107 18.15 -10.68 -1.55
CA ALA A 107 18.95 -11.48 -2.48
C ALA A 107 19.45 -10.64 -3.65
N ARG A 108 18.58 -9.83 -4.27
CA ARG A 108 18.90 -8.92 -5.39
C ARG A 108 20.00 -7.93 -5.03
N GLU A 109 19.89 -7.26 -3.88
CA GLU A 109 20.88 -6.26 -3.44
C GLU A 109 22.27 -6.89 -3.19
N ARG A 110 22.35 -8.21 -3.03
CA ARG A 110 23.62 -8.96 -2.93
C ARG A 110 24.12 -9.53 -4.25
N GLY A 111 23.46 -9.20 -5.35
CA GLY A 111 23.86 -9.60 -6.69
C GLY A 111 23.29 -10.94 -7.16
N ALA A 112 22.36 -11.56 -6.42
CA ALA A 112 21.65 -12.74 -6.90
C ALA A 112 20.81 -12.41 -8.15
N LYS A 113 20.66 -13.40 -9.04
CA LYS A 113 19.89 -13.27 -10.29
C LYS A 113 18.53 -13.96 -10.22
N ALA A 114 18.39 -14.93 -9.34
CA ALA A 114 17.11 -15.54 -9.02
C ALA A 114 17.02 -15.93 -7.54
N VAL A 115 15.79 -16.06 -7.04
CA VAL A 115 15.47 -16.61 -5.72
C VAL A 115 14.43 -17.73 -5.87
N LEU A 116 14.71 -18.87 -5.23
CA LEU A 116 13.81 -20.01 -5.09
C LEU A 116 13.37 -20.10 -3.63
N ILE A 117 12.07 -20.20 -3.40
CA ILE A 117 11.48 -20.19 -2.06
C ILE A 117 10.75 -21.51 -1.81
N VAL A 118 11.16 -22.24 -0.78
CA VAL A 118 10.52 -23.49 -0.37
C VAL A 118 9.81 -23.35 0.97
N THR A 119 8.62 -23.92 1.09
CA THR A 119 7.96 -24.05 2.40
C THR A 119 8.52 -25.26 3.13
N GLY A 120 9.22 -25.03 4.24
CA GLY A 120 9.92 -26.07 4.98
C GLY A 120 8.98 -27.08 5.66
N PRO A 121 9.46 -28.30 5.96
CA PRO A 121 8.68 -29.36 6.60
C PRO A 121 8.22 -29.04 8.04
N ASN A 122 8.85 -28.09 8.74
CA ASN A 122 8.44 -27.65 10.08
C ASN A 122 7.48 -26.44 10.05
N SER A 123 7.16 -25.90 8.86
CA SER A 123 6.31 -24.72 8.71
C SER A 123 4.81 -25.08 8.71
N PRO A 124 3.89 -24.11 8.90
CA PRO A 124 2.46 -24.38 9.05
C PRO A 124 1.76 -25.12 7.90
N ASN A 125 2.32 -25.07 6.69
CA ASN A 125 1.77 -25.62 5.45
C ASN A 125 2.88 -26.34 4.63
N PRO A 126 3.46 -27.42 5.19
CA PRO A 126 4.68 -28.02 4.66
C PRO A 126 4.48 -28.53 3.23
N GLY A 127 5.47 -28.24 2.37
CA GLY A 127 5.45 -28.65 0.96
C GLY A 127 4.50 -27.87 0.03
N ALA A 128 3.68 -26.97 0.56
CA ALA A 128 2.81 -26.13 -0.25
C ALA A 128 3.61 -25.06 -1.00
N LEU A 129 3.30 -24.88 -2.30
CA LEU A 129 3.75 -23.71 -3.05
C LEU A 129 3.14 -22.44 -2.47
N ALA A 130 3.89 -21.34 -2.48
CA ALA A 130 3.35 -20.04 -2.12
C ALA A 130 2.14 -19.70 -3.03
N PRO A 131 1.03 -19.21 -2.47
CA PRO A 131 -0.12 -18.82 -3.27
C PRO A 131 0.25 -17.65 -4.20
N LEU A 132 -0.40 -17.59 -5.37
CA LEU A 132 -0.28 -16.43 -6.25
C LEU A 132 -1.12 -15.29 -5.67
N SER A 133 -0.56 -14.51 -4.75
CA SER A 133 -1.23 -13.36 -4.14
C SER A 133 -0.71 -12.05 -4.74
N SER A 134 -1.56 -11.03 -4.84
CA SER A 134 -1.04 -9.67 -5.04
C SER A 134 -0.25 -9.30 -3.80
N ASP A 135 0.85 -8.57 -3.99
CA ASP A 135 1.60 -7.99 -2.89
C ASP A 135 1.32 -6.50 -2.73
N GLY A 136 0.35 -5.92 -3.46
CA GLY A 136 0.01 -4.50 -3.41
C GLY A 136 0.90 -3.58 -4.27
N SER A 137 1.92 -4.12 -4.95
CA SER A 137 2.79 -3.35 -5.84
C SER A 137 2.46 -3.63 -7.30
N LEU A 138 2.37 -2.55 -8.10
CA LEU A 138 2.26 -2.65 -9.55
C LEU A 138 3.58 -3.07 -10.21
N SER A 139 4.74 -2.82 -9.56
CA SER A 139 6.06 -3.09 -10.14
C SER A 139 6.64 -4.47 -9.79
N SER A 140 7.57 -4.92 -10.62
CA SER A 140 8.37 -6.14 -10.38
C SER A 140 9.41 -5.96 -9.26
N SER A 141 9.93 -7.05 -8.72
CA SER A 141 11.05 -7.03 -7.77
C SER A 141 12.42 -6.88 -8.44
N ASP A 142 12.51 -6.81 -9.77
CA ASP A 142 13.76 -6.82 -10.55
C ASP A 142 14.68 -8.03 -10.27
N ILE A 143 14.09 -9.16 -9.87
CA ILE A 143 14.75 -10.47 -9.74
C ILE A 143 13.79 -11.59 -10.15
N ILE A 144 14.31 -12.67 -10.74
CA ILE A 144 13.52 -13.89 -11.02
C ILE A 144 13.18 -14.56 -9.69
N ALA A 145 11.90 -14.81 -9.41
CA ALA A 145 11.45 -15.33 -8.14
C ALA A 145 10.37 -16.42 -8.32
N ALA A 146 10.62 -17.60 -7.77
CA ALA A 146 9.69 -18.72 -7.82
C ALA A 146 9.57 -19.44 -6.47
N SER A 147 8.37 -19.90 -6.14
CA SER A 147 8.16 -20.90 -5.10
C SER A 147 8.38 -22.29 -5.70
N ILE A 148 9.04 -23.17 -4.94
CA ILE A 148 9.30 -24.55 -5.33
C ILE A 148 8.79 -25.52 -4.25
N SER A 149 8.41 -26.72 -4.66
CA SER A 149 7.96 -27.78 -3.78
C SER A 149 9.14 -28.46 -3.06
N THR A 150 8.84 -29.25 -2.03
CA THR A 150 9.84 -30.06 -1.33
C THR A 150 10.53 -31.05 -2.28
N SER A 151 9.82 -31.63 -3.26
CA SER A 151 10.41 -32.59 -4.20
C SER A 151 11.51 -31.99 -5.08
N VAL A 152 11.36 -30.71 -5.46
CA VAL A 152 12.43 -29.98 -6.16
C VAL A 152 13.65 -29.85 -5.25
N VAL A 153 13.46 -29.47 -3.99
CA VAL A 153 14.56 -29.29 -3.03
C VAL A 153 15.26 -30.60 -2.69
N ASP A 154 14.52 -31.70 -2.54
CA ASP A 154 15.09 -33.02 -2.33
C ASP A 154 15.99 -33.42 -3.51
N THR A 155 15.58 -33.07 -4.74
CA THR A 155 16.42 -33.29 -5.93
C THR A 155 17.68 -32.42 -5.89
N LEU A 156 17.57 -31.13 -5.51
CA LEU A 156 18.71 -30.23 -5.33
C LEU A 156 19.73 -30.78 -4.31
N LEU A 157 19.25 -31.31 -3.19
CA LEU A 157 20.10 -31.74 -2.06
C LEU A 157 20.58 -33.19 -2.15
N SER A 158 20.08 -33.97 -3.12
CA SER A 158 20.37 -35.41 -3.26
C SER A 158 21.88 -35.74 -3.24
N GLY A 159 22.72 -34.89 -3.83
CA GLY A 159 24.18 -35.05 -3.88
C GLY A 159 24.95 -34.42 -2.72
N SER A 160 24.30 -33.72 -1.79
CA SER A 160 24.98 -32.95 -0.73
C SER A 160 25.04 -33.66 0.62
N GLY A 161 24.36 -34.80 0.78
CA GLY A 161 24.24 -35.52 2.07
C GLY A 161 23.43 -34.76 3.13
N ARG A 162 22.70 -33.71 2.72
CA ARG A 162 21.83 -32.89 3.60
C ARG A 162 20.37 -33.11 3.20
N ASN A 163 19.43 -32.91 4.11
CA ASN A 163 18.01 -32.91 3.80
C ASN A 163 17.34 -31.64 4.35
N LEU A 164 16.21 -31.25 3.74
CA LEU A 164 15.55 -29.99 4.07
C LEU A 164 15.08 -29.93 5.54
N LYS A 165 14.64 -31.06 6.10
CA LYS A 165 14.17 -31.13 7.48
C LYS A 165 15.28 -30.86 8.48
N SER A 166 16.45 -31.49 8.32
CA SER A 166 17.59 -31.25 9.22
C SER A 166 18.08 -29.80 9.11
N LEU A 167 18.15 -29.26 7.88
CA LEU A 167 18.52 -27.87 7.66
C LEU A 167 17.57 -26.89 8.35
N GLN A 168 16.25 -27.08 8.20
CA GLN A 168 15.28 -26.20 8.85
C GLN A 168 15.34 -26.32 10.38
N THR A 169 15.36 -27.54 10.92
CA THR A 169 15.41 -27.75 12.37
C THR A 169 16.61 -27.07 13.02
N ALA A 170 17.78 -27.08 12.36
CA ALA A 170 18.97 -26.39 12.86
C ALA A 170 18.81 -24.85 12.87
N LEU A 171 18.07 -24.30 11.90
CA LEU A 171 17.81 -22.86 11.77
C LEU A 171 16.66 -22.37 12.66
N ASP A 172 15.75 -23.26 13.06
CA ASP A 172 14.55 -22.91 13.85
C ASP A 172 14.88 -22.41 15.26
N SER A 173 16.06 -22.73 15.79
CA SER A 173 16.58 -22.21 17.06
C SER A 173 17.24 -20.82 16.91
N GLU A 174 16.85 -20.05 15.90
CA GLU A 174 17.35 -18.70 15.61
C GLU A 174 18.86 -18.59 15.38
N ASN A 175 19.52 -19.68 14.99
CA ASN A 175 20.94 -19.64 14.64
C ASN A 175 21.10 -19.59 13.11
N PRO A 176 21.26 -18.41 12.48
CA PRO A 176 21.40 -18.29 11.02
C PRO A 176 22.67 -18.95 10.47
N HIS A 177 23.61 -19.33 11.35
CA HIS A 177 24.89 -19.93 10.99
C HIS A 177 24.98 -21.41 11.33
N ALA A 178 23.91 -22.02 11.86
CA ALA A 178 23.91 -23.42 12.32
C ALA A 178 24.44 -24.40 11.26
N GLU A 179 24.14 -24.14 9.99
CA GLU A 179 24.54 -25.00 8.87
C GLU A 179 25.60 -24.36 7.95
N GLY A 180 25.89 -23.06 8.17
CA GLY A 180 26.52 -22.15 7.21
C GLY A 180 25.73 -22.10 5.89
N GLY A 181 25.53 -20.93 5.28
CA GLY A 181 25.05 -20.97 3.89
C GLY A 181 26.08 -21.67 3.01
N PHE A 182 25.63 -22.40 1.99
CA PHE A 182 26.51 -23.24 1.19
C PHE A 182 26.07 -23.28 -0.27
N VAL A 183 27.04 -23.42 -1.16
CA VAL A 183 26.78 -23.74 -2.57
C VAL A 183 26.37 -25.20 -2.65
N ILE A 184 25.23 -25.50 -3.28
CA ILE A 184 24.78 -26.87 -3.50
C ILE A 184 25.70 -27.51 -4.55
N PRO A 185 26.49 -28.53 -4.19
CA PRO A 185 27.55 -29.03 -5.04
C PRO A 185 26.99 -29.77 -6.26
N LYS A 186 27.63 -29.56 -7.42
CA LYS A 186 27.37 -30.30 -8.67
C LYS A 186 25.94 -30.16 -9.22
N VAL A 187 25.24 -29.09 -8.84
CA VAL A 187 23.90 -28.78 -9.35
C VAL A 187 23.89 -27.43 -10.05
N ARG A 188 23.31 -27.38 -11.26
CA ARG A 188 23.02 -26.16 -11.99
C ARG A 188 21.52 -26.11 -12.26
N VAL A 189 20.91 -24.97 -11.98
CA VAL A 189 19.48 -24.75 -12.16
C VAL A 189 19.29 -23.74 -13.28
N LYS A 190 18.42 -24.05 -14.23
CA LYS A 190 17.82 -23.07 -15.13
C LYS A 190 16.40 -22.80 -14.65
N VAL A 191 16.09 -21.53 -14.42
CA VAL A 191 14.76 -21.04 -14.07
C VAL A 191 14.35 -19.96 -15.07
N ALA A 192 13.19 -20.14 -15.68
CA ALA A 192 12.52 -19.14 -16.49
C ALA A 192 11.17 -18.84 -15.87
N THR A 193 10.89 -17.56 -15.62
CA THR A 193 9.60 -17.11 -15.11
C THR A 193 8.92 -16.16 -16.06
N ALA A 194 7.62 -16.30 -16.22
CA ALA A 194 6.76 -15.44 -17.00
C ALA A 194 5.40 -15.30 -16.30
N VAL A 195 5.09 -14.07 -15.89
CA VAL A 195 3.78 -13.66 -15.38
C VAL A 195 3.23 -12.52 -16.23
N GLU A 196 1.93 -12.55 -16.46
CA GLU A 196 1.17 -11.47 -17.08
C GLU A 196 0.56 -10.61 -15.97
N ARG A 197 0.91 -9.32 -15.89
CA ARG A 197 0.21 -8.38 -15.01
C ARG A 197 -1.12 -8.02 -15.64
N LEU A 198 -2.21 -8.35 -14.95
CA LEU A 198 -3.55 -8.14 -15.47
C LEU A 198 -3.90 -6.67 -15.31
N ARG A 199 -3.99 -5.97 -16.44
CA ARG A 199 -4.51 -4.61 -16.49
C ARG A 199 -5.98 -4.63 -16.90
N LYS A 200 -6.79 -3.90 -16.16
CA LYS A 200 -8.21 -3.69 -16.47
C LYS A 200 -8.49 -2.20 -16.53
N ASN A 201 -9.45 -1.84 -17.37
CA ASN A 201 -9.96 -0.48 -17.41
C ASN A 201 -11.05 -0.34 -16.35
N ASP A 202 -10.97 0.73 -15.60
CA ASP A 202 -11.99 1.16 -14.65
C ASP A 202 -12.30 2.65 -14.87
N ARG A 203 -13.34 3.18 -14.22
CA ARG A 203 -13.83 4.54 -14.45
C ARG A 203 -14.25 5.20 -13.16
N ASN A 204 -13.76 6.41 -12.94
CA ASN A 204 -14.42 7.35 -12.05
C ASN A 204 -15.72 7.84 -12.71
N VAL A 205 -16.72 8.16 -11.89
CA VAL A 205 -17.94 8.85 -12.34
C VAL A 205 -17.92 10.27 -11.80
N ILE A 206 -17.98 11.26 -12.68
CA ILE A 206 -17.88 12.68 -12.30
C ILE A 206 -19.04 13.43 -12.92
N ALA A 207 -19.72 14.26 -12.12
CA ALA A 207 -20.73 15.18 -12.60
C ALA A 207 -20.49 16.59 -12.05
N CYS A 208 -20.82 17.60 -12.83
CA CYS A 208 -20.60 19.01 -12.49
C CYS A 208 -21.91 19.79 -12.68
N LEU A 209 -22.33 20.50 -11.65
CA LEU A 209 -23.37 21.53 -11.69
C LEU A 209 -22.68 22.89 -11.59
N PRO A 210 -22.48 23.62 -12.70
CA PRO A 210 -21.91 24.96 -12.66
C PRO A 210 -22.88 25.95 -11.97
N PRO A 211 -22.38 27.07 -11.40
CA PRO A 211 -23.27 28.07 -10.81
C PRO A 211 -24.11 28.76 -11.91
N ALA A 212 -25.45 28.79 -11.80
CA ALA A 212 -26.31 29.18 -12.92
C ALA A 212 -26.08 30.60 -13.47
N ARG A 213 -25.76 31.59 -12.63
CA ARG A 213 -25.75 33.02 -13.03
C ARG A 213 -24.41 33.75 -12.90
N ARG A 214 -23.43 33.19 -12.20
CA ARG A 214 -22.03 33.65 -12.23
C ARG A 214 -21.20 32.76 -13.16
N GLN A 215 -21.50 32.80 -14.45
CA GLN A 215 -20.63 32.22 -15.49
C GLN A 215 -19.38 33.08 -15.71
N VAL A 216 -18.73 33.55 -14.64
CA VAL A 216 -17.42 34.18 -14.76
C VAL A 216 -16.42 33.05 -14.91
N ALA A 217 -15.95 32.86 -16.14
CA ALA A 217 -14.90 31.89 -16.39
C ALA A 217 -13.61 32.34 -15.65
N PRO A 218 -12.93 31.42 -14.96
CA PRO A 218 -13.26 30.01 -14.81
C PRO A 218 -14.10 29.74 -13.53
N ALA A 219 -15.19 28.97 -13.66
CA ALA A 219 -16.08 28.67 -12.53
C ALA A 219 -15.39 27.85 -11.43
N GLU A 220 -15.69 28.17 -10.18
CA GLU A 220 -15.19 27.46 -9.00
C GLU A 220 -16.17 26.36 -8.56
N TYR A 221 -15.67 25.28 -7.96
CA TYR A 221 -16.45 24.12 -7.53
C TYR A 221 -16.11 23.70 -6.11
N VAL A 222 -17.13 23.31 -5.35
CA VAL A 222 -16.97 22.47 -4.16
C VAL A 222 -17.09 21.02 -4.63
N LEU A 223 -16.06 20.21 -4.38
CA LEU A 223 -16.05 18.79 -4.73
C LEU A 223 -16.60 17.96 -3.57
N LEU A 224 -17.57 17.09 -3.87
CA LEU A 224 -18.09 16.07 -2.98
C LEU A 224 -17.69 14.70 -3.53
N GLY A 225 -17.20 13.79 -2.71
CA GLY A 225 -16.82 12.49 -3.22
C GLY A 225 -16.76 11.36 -2.21
N ALA A 226 -16.86 10.16 -2.74
CA ALA A 226 -16.80 8.88 -2.06
C ALA A 226 -16.24 7.85 -3.06
N HIS A 227 -15.50 6.85 -2.61
CA HIS A 227 -15.20 5.69 -3.46
C HIS A 227 -16.44 4.80 -3.61
N PHE A 228 -16.50 4.04 -4.70
CA PHE A 228 -17.62 3.11 -4.97
C PHE A 228 -17.15 1.67 -5.23
N ASP A 229 -15.83 1.43 -5.30
CA ASP A 229 -15.26 0.09 -5.36
C ASP A 229 -15.08 -0.53 -3.97
N HIS A 230 -15.16 -1.86 -3.89
CA HIS A 230 -14.88 -2.62 -2.68
C HIS A 230 -14.15 -3.93 -3.02
N LEU A 231 -13.88 -4.77 -2.02
CA LEU A 231 -12.96 -5.92 -2.10
C LEU A 231 -13.43 -7.14 -2.91
N GLY A 232 -14.63 -7.12 -3.48
CA GLY A 232 -15.15 -8.22 -4.27
C GLY A 232 -15.24 -9.53 -3.47
N ARG A 233 -14.28 -10.45 -3.63
CA ARG A 233 -14.20 -11.72 -2.87
C ARG A 233 -13.00 -11.80 -1.90
N GLY A 234 -12.47 -10.65 -1.48
CA GLY A 234 -11.37 -10.58 -0.51
C GLY A 234 -9.96 -10.58 -1.12
N GLU A 235 -9.84 -10.44 -2.44
CA GLU A 235 -8.54 -10.30 -3.12
C GLU A 235 -8.38 -8.90 -3.75
N PRO A 236 -7.33 -8.10 -3.41
CA PRO A 236 -6.14 -8.48 -2.65
C PRO A 236 -5.95 -7.86 -1.24
N SER A 237 -5.59 -8.73 -0.29
CA SER A 237 -4.81 -8.50 0.97
C SER A 237 -5.35 -7.60 2.09
N SER A 238 -6.26 -6.66 1.84
CA SER A 238 -6.85 -5.84 2.91
C SER A 238 -8.05 -6.51 3.58
N SER A 239 -8.53 -7.64 3.04
CA SER A 239 -9.63 -8.42 3.62
C SER A 239 -9.34 -8.86 5.05
N ARG A 240 -10.39 -8.83 5.88
CA ARG A 240 -10.39 -9.27 7.29
C ARG A 240 -11.30 -10.48 7.49
N GLU A 241 -11.61 -11.23 6.43
CA GLU A 241 -12.47 -12.41 6.46
C GLU A 241 -11.93 -13.50 7.41
N THR A 242 -12.85 -14.20 8.08
CA THR A 242 -12.50 -15.44 8.79
C THR A 242 -12.32 -16.61 7.81
N ALA A 243 -11.82 -17.74 8.31
CA ALA A 243 -11.67 -18.94 7.50
C ALA A 243 -13.03 -19.45 6.95
N GLU A 244 -14.12 -19.24 7.68
CA GLU A 244 -15.49 -19.58 7.28
C GLU A 244 -16.07 -18.59 6.26
N GLU A 245 -15.55 -17.36 6.26
CA GLU A 245 -15.94 -16.28 5.36
C GLU A 245 -15.17 -16.30 4.03
N ALA A 246 -14.12 -17.12 3.94
CA ALA A 246 -13.17 -17.14 2.84
C ALA A 246 -13.83 -17.19 1.46
N GLY A 247 -13.55 -16.18 0.64
CA GLY A 247 -14.02 -16.07 -0.74
C GLY A 247 -15.48 -15.66 -0.90
N GLN A 248 -16.19 -15.31 0.18
CA GLN A 248 -17.51 -14.69 0.11
C GLN A 248 -17.44 -13.25 -0.41
N ILE A 249 -18.57 -12.72 -0.87
CA ILE A 249 -18.64 -11.37 -1.39
C ILE A 249 -18.54 -10.36 -0.25
N HIS A 250 -17.60 -9.43 -0.36
CA HIS A 250 -17.50 -8.24 0.47
C HIS A 250 -18.47 -7.20 -0.11
N HIS A 251 -19.55 -6.95 0.62
CA HIS A 251 -20.66 -6.13 0.13
C HIS A 251 -20.40 -4.62 0.23
N GLY A 252 -19.61 -4.20 1.22
CA GLY A 252 -19.20 -2.80 1.38
C GLY A 252 -20.37 -1.88 1.67
N ALA A 253 -21.25 -2.26 2.59
CA ALA A 253 -22.42 -1.45 2.93
C ALA A 253 -22.03 -0.16 3.63
N ASP A 254 -21.12 -0.20 4.61
CA ASP A 254 -20.56 1.00 5.20
C ASP A 254 -19.36 1.49 4.39
N ASP A 255 -18.46 0.57 4.06
CA ASP A 255 -17.25 0.77 3.28
C ASP A 255 -17.44 0.20 1.88
N ASN A 256 -18.20 0.84 1.00
CA ASN A 256 -18.25 2.28 0.80
C ASN A 256 -19.66 2.86 0.62
N ALA A 257 -20.68 2.01 0.51
CA ALA A 257 -21.96 2.40 -0.08
C ALA A 257 -22.68 3.50 0.71
N SER A 258 -22.43 3.58 2.03
CA SER A 258 -22.91 4.66 2.88
C SER A 258 -22.45 6.04 2.41
N GLY A 259 -21.19 6.18 2.00
CA GLY A 259 -20.61 7.41 1.48
C GLY A 259 -21.18 7.77 0.11
N VAL A 260 -21.31 6.78 -0.77
CA VAL A 260 -21.95 6.94 -2.08
C VAL A 260 -23.38 7.45 -1.93
N ALA A 261 -24.17 6.85 -1.03
CA ALA A 261 -25.53 7.27 -0.74
C ALA A 261 -25.60 8.71 -0.21
N ALA A 262 -24.70 9.08 0.70
CA ALA A 262 -24.61 10.45 1.21
C ALA A 262 -24.29 11.47 0.10
N VAL A 263 -23.33 11.18 -0.78
CA VAL A 263 -22.95 12.09 -1.89
C VAL A 263 -24.08 12.24 -2.90
N LEU A 264 -24.80 11.16 -3.24
CA LEU A 264 -25.97 11.22 -4.13
C LEU A 264 -27.09 12.10 -3.54
N GLU A 265 -27.40 11.94 -2.25
CA GLU A 265 -28.40 12.77 -1.57
C GLU A 265 -27.95 14.23 -1.46
N LEU A 266 -26.67 14.49 -1.15
CA LEU A 266 -26.12 15.85 -1.17
C LEU A 266 -26.25 16.51 -2.54
N ALA A 267 -25.92 15.78 -3.61
CA ALA A 267 -26.04 16.29 -4.98
C ALA A 267 -27.48 16.69 -5.31
N ALA A 268 -28.45 15.80 -5.03
CA ALA A 268 -29.87 16.08 -5.26
C ALA A 268 -30.37 17.28 -4.42
N SER A 269 -30.02 17.30 -3.14
CA SER A 269 -30.47 18.31 -2.19
C SER A 269 -29.90 19.70 -2.47
N LEU A 270 -28.64 19.78 -2.91
CA LEU A 270 -27.99 21.03 -3.28
C LEU A 270 -28.44 21.54 -4.66
N ALA A 271 -28.64 20.64 -5.63
CA ALA A 271 -29.19 21.01 -6.94
C ALA A 271 -30.60 21.62 -6.79
N GLY A 272 -31.45 21.03 -5.96
CA GLY A 272 -32.79 21.57 -5.67
C GLY A 272 -32.76 22.88 -4.87
N GLU A 273 -31.68 23.20 -4.15
CA GLU A 273 -31.51 24.51 -3.50
C GLU A 273 -31.02 25.56 -4.51
N GLU A 274 -30.11 25.18 -5.40
CA GLU A 274 -29.60 26.02 -6.49
C GLU A 274 -30.74 26.47 -7.42
N GLU A 275 -31.64 25.56 -7.79
CA GLU A 275 -32.82 25.88 -8.61
C GLU A 275 -33.71 26.93 -7.95
N LYS A 276 -33.85 26.88 -6.62
CA LYS A 276 -34.67 27.82 -5.84
C LYS A 276 -34.00 29.16 -5.63
N ARG A 277 -32.67 29.17 -5.47
CA ARG A 277 -31.87 30.33 -5.07
C ARG A 277 -30.58 30.46 -5.88
N PRO A 278 -30.67 30.56 -7.22
CA PRO A 278 -29.49 30.50 -8.08
C PRO A 278 -28.52 31.67 -7.85
N ASP A 279 -29.03 32.83 -7.41
CA ASP A 279 -28.22 34.02 -7.17
C ASP A 279 -27.34 33.94 -5.89
N GLU A 280 -27.67 33.02 -4.96
CA GLU A 280 -26.89 32.80 -3.74
C GLU A 280 -25.63 31.95 -4.00
N PHE A 281 -25.65 31.10 -5.03
CA PHE A 281 -24.57 30.18 -5.37
C PHE A 281 -23.41 30.91 -6.06
N GLN A 282 -22.33 31.09 -5.33
CA GLN A 282 -21.07 31.68 -5.81
C GLN A 282 -20.21 30.66 -6.55
N ARG A 283 -20.41 29.37 -6.25
CA ARG A 283 -19.64 28.25 -6.77
C ARG A 283 -20.57 27.13 -7.23
N GLY A 284 -20.09 26.34 -8.18
CA GLY A 284 -20.74 25.12 -8.60
C GLY A 284 -20.48 23.96 -7.64
N ILE A 285 -21.12 22.84 -7.93
CA ILE A 285 -20.94 21.57 -7.23
C ILE A 285 -20.34 20.58 -8.20
N MET A 286 -19.26 19.93 -7.79
CA MET A 286 -18.74 18.75 -8.48
C MET A 286 -18.97 17.55 -7.59
N VAL A 287 -19.45 16.46 -8.15
CA VAL A 287 -19.51 15.17 -7.47
C VAL A 287 -18.60 14.17 -8.17
N ALA A 288 -17.90 13.36 -7.40
CA ALA A 288 -17.02 12.32 -7.92
C ALA A 288 -17.19 11.02 -7.13
N PHE A 289 -17.35 9.93 -7.86
CA PHE A 289 -17.30 8.57 -7.33
C PHE A 289 -16.02 7.90 -7.82
N TRP A 290 -15.14 7.58 -6.87
CA TRP A 290 -13.80 7.06 -7.15
C TRP A 290 -13.81 5.54 -7.27
N SER A 291 -13.05 5.02 -8.23
CA SER A 291 -12.80 3.58 -8.36
C SER A 291 -11.37 3.23 -7.97
N GLY A 292 -11.13 2.00 -7.52
CA GLY A 292 -9.83 1.50 -7.12
C GLY A 292 -9.24 2.18 -5.87
N GLU A 293 -10.07 2.70 -4.97
CA GLU A 293 -9.62 3.21 -3.66
C GLU A 293 -8.93 2.10 -2.86
N GLU A 294 -9.56 0.91 -2.83
CA GLU A 294 -9.12 -0.27 -2.09
C GLU A 294 -7.80 -0.86 -2.60
N LEU A 295 -7.45 -0.47 -3.84
CA LEU A 295 -6.21 -0.84 -4.51
C LEU A 295 -5.12 0.23 -4.36
N GLY A 296 -5.38 1.28 -3.55
CA GLY A 296 -4.46 2.37 -3.27
C GLY A 296 -4.84 3.67 -3.98
N LEU A 297 -6.07 4.15 -3.81
CA LEU A 297 -6.53 5.47 -4.28
C LEU A 297 -6.38 5.68 -5.81
N LEU A 298 -6.52 4.62 -6.61
CA LEU A 298 -6.18 4.65 -8.03
C LEU A 298 -7.00 5.71 -8.80
N GLY A 299 -8.30 5.77 -8.53
CA GLY A 299 -9.23 6.67 -9.20
C GLY A 299 -9.00 8.14 -8.86
N SER A 300 -8.95 8.49 -7.57
CA SER A 300 -8.71 9.86 -7.12
C SER A 300 -7.30 10.34 -7.49
N SER A 301 -6.29 9.47 -7.43
CA SER A 301 -4.94 9.78 -7.91
C SER A 301 -4.92 10.05 -9.42
N TYR A 302 -5.62 9.24 -10.22
CA TYR A 302 -5.72 9.48 -11.67
C TYR A 302 -6.38 10.84 -11.96
N PHE A 303 -7.46 11.18 -11.24
CA PHE A 303 -8.13 12.48 -11.35
C PHE A 303 -7.20 13.64 -10.97
N ALA A 304 -6.43 13.51 -9.90
CA ALA A 304 -5.48 14.53 -9.45
C ALA A 304 -4.34 14.80 -10.46
N GLU A 305 -4.03 13.83 -11.31
CA GLU A 305 -3.03 13.97 -12.38
C GLU A 305 -3.64 14.37 -13.73
N HIS A 306 -4.89 13.99 -13.99
CA HIS A 306 -5.61 14.25 -15.24
C HIS A 306 -6.97 14.91 -14.97
N PRO A 307 -7.00 16.09 -14.34
CA PRO A 307 -8.25 16.69 -13.92
C PRO A 307 -9.03 17.21 -15.14
N PRO A 308 -10.36 17.10 -15.16
CA PRO A 308 -11.18 17.58 -16.29
C PRO A 308 -11.23 19.11 -16.38
N LEU A 309 -10.72 19.80 -15.36
CA LEU A 309 -10.57 21.26 -15.28
C LEU A 309 -9.35 21.58 -14.40
N ALA A 310 -8.87 22.82 -14.39
CA ALA A 310 -7.71 23.16 -13.56
C ALA A 310 -8.01 22.94 -12.07
N LEU A 311 -7.15 22.22 -11.34
CA LEU A 311 -7.38 21.91 -9.92
C LEU A 311 -7.58 23.14 -9.04
N SER A 312 -7.03 24.29 -9.44
CA SER A 312 -7.28 25.60 -8.80
C SER A 312 -8.75 26.00 -8.77
N ASN A 313 -9.59 25.46 -9.65
CA ASN A 313 -11.03 25.70 -9.65
C ASN A 313 -11.77 24.87 -8.59
N ILE A 314 -11.14 23.87 -7.99
CA ILE A 314 -11.72 23.12 -6.87
C ILE A 314 -11.33 23.85 -5.59
N VAL A 315 -12.31 24.41 -4.88
CA VAL A 315 -12.07 25.27 -3.72
C VAL A 315 -11.94 24.51 -2.41
N ALA A 316 -12.58 23.35 -2.36
CA ALA A 316 -12.57 22.43 -1.23
C ALA A 316 -13.06 21.05 -1.68
N TYR A 317 -12.64 20.02 -0.97
CA TYR A 317 -13.08 18.65 -1.15
C TYR A 317 -13.69 18.10 0.15
N LEU A 318 -14.96 17.66 0.09
CA LEU A 318 -15.63 16.92 1.16
C LEU A 318 -15.66 15.44 0.79
N ASN A 319 -14.97 14.62 1.58
CA ASN A 319 -14.86 13.16 1.40
C ASN A 319 -15.79 12.42 2.34
N PHE A 320 -16.49 11.40 1.85
CA PHE A 320 -17.40 10.57 2.62
C PHE A 320 -17.00 9.11 2.49
N ASP A 321 -16.56 8.55 3.61
CA ASP A 321 -16.02 7.20 3.70
C ASP A 321 -16.49 6.63 5.05
N MET A 322 -17.19 5.48 5.01
CA MET A 322 -17.76 4.82 6.19
C MET A 322 -18.56 5.77 7.10
N VAL A 323 -19.69 6.27 6.60
CA VAL A 323 -20.56 7.24 7.29
C VAL A 323 -21.85 6.64 7.85
N GLY A 324 -22.00 5.32 7.82
CA GLY A 324 -23.22 4.59 8.16
C GLY A 324 -23.21 3.82 9.47
N ARG A 325 -22.11 3.81 10.22
CA ARG A 325 -21.96 3.02 11.46
C ARG A 325 -21.67 3.89 12.70
N LEU A 326 -22.30 5.07 12.74
CA LEU A 326 -22.21 6.02 13.86
C LEU A 326 -22.54 5.35 15.20
N ARG A 327 -21.61 5.44 16.16
CA ARG A 327 -21.74 4.90 17.52
C ARG A 327 -21.50 6.00 18.54
N ASP A 328 -22.21 5.93 19.66
CA ASP A 328 -22.06 6.86 20.79
C ASP A 328 -22.20 8.35 20.41
N ASN A 329 -23.04 8.63 19.40
CA ASN A 329 -23.23 9.96 18.82
C ASN A 329 -21.92 10.61 18.32
N LYS A 330 -20.91 9.81 18.00
CA LYS A 330 -19.56 10.26 17.65
C LYS A 330 -19.37 10.36 16.15
N LEU A 331 -19.10 11.57 15.67
CA LEU A 331 -18.73 11.84 14.28
C LEU A 331 -17.27 12.30 14.23
N ILE A 332 -16.46 11.66 13.38
CA ILE A 332 -15.06 11.99 13.20
C ILE A 332 -14.93 12.86 11.95
N LEU A 333 -14.30 14.02 12.10
CA LEU A 333 -13.97 14.92 11.01
C LEU A 333 -12.45 15.04 10.90
N GLN A 334 -11.90 14.67 9.76
CA GLN A 334 -10.46 14.64 9.51
C GLN A 334 -10.05 15.68 8.47
N GLY A 335 -8.79 16.11 8.51
CA GLY A 335 -8.26 17.15 7.63
C GLY A 335 -8.67 18.57 8.00
N ILE A 336 -9.18 18.80 9.21
CA ILE A 336 -9.64 20.14 9.62
C ILE A 336 -8.50 21.17 9.69
N GLY A 337 -7.24 20.74 9.71
CA GLY A 337 -6.08 21.62 9.65
C GLY A 337 -5.80 22.16 8.25
N SER A 338 -6.45 21.62 7.21
CA SER A 338 -6.20 21.99 5.81
C SER A 338 -6.68 23.40 5.43
N SER A 339 -7.52 24.02 6.25
CA SER A 339 -8.02 25.39 6.08
C SER A 339 -8.44 25.98 7.43
N SER A 340 -8.28 27.30 7.59
CA SER A 340 -8.73 28.03 8.78
C SER A 340 -10.26 28.07 8.92
N VAL A 341 -11.02 27.84 7.83
CA VAL A 341 -12.48 27.96 7.84
C VAL A 341 -13.18 26.82 8.58
N TRP A 342 -12.56 25.63 8.65
CA TRP A 342 -13.23 24.41 9.07
C TRP A 342 -13.79 24.47 10.48
N ARG A 343 -12.97 24.85 11.46
CA ARG A 343 -13.38 24.88 12.88
C ARG A 343 -14.63 25.73 13.09
N ARG A 344 -14.63 26.95 12.56
CA ARG A 344 -15.76 27.89 12.68
C ARG A 344 -17.03 27.35 12.01
N LEU A 345 -16.92 26.81 10.80
CA LEU A 345 -18.08 26.26 10.08
C LEU A 345 -18.65 25.03 10.78
N ILE A 346 -17.77 24.12 11.21
CA ILE A 346 -18.12 22.92 11.96
C ILE A 346 -18.85 23.28 13.26
N GLU A 347 -18.27 24.18 14.08
CA GLU A 347 -18.87 24.63 15.33
C GLU A 347 -20.25 25.26 15.10
N LYS A 348 -20.36 26.20 14.14
CA LYS A 348 -21.62 26.85 13.75
C LYS A 348 -22.70 25.82 13.41
N ARG A 349 -22.38 24.84 12.57
CA ARG A 349 -23.36 23.86 12.07
C ARG A 349 -23.64 22.74 13.08
N ASN A 350 -22.70 22.44 13.97
CA ASN A 350 -22.87 21.38 14.97
C ASN A 350 -23.79 21.77 16.11
N ILE A 351 -24.05 23.07 16.34
CA ILE A 351 -25.06 23.52 17.32
C ILE A 351 -26.43 22.88 17.03
N ALA A 352 -26.81 22.79 15.76
CA ALA A 352 -28.07 22.16 15.35
C ALA A 352 -27.95 20.64 15.18
N ALA A 353 -26.79 20.15 14.71
CA ALA A 353 -26.59 18.73 14.43
C ALA A 353 -26.36 17.89 15.69
N GLY A 354 -25.76 18.46 16.74
CA GLY A 354 -25.61 17.84 18.06
C GLY A 354 -24.67 16.64 18.13
N PHE A 355 -23.66 16.54 17.27
CA PHE A 355 -22.70 15.43 17.32
C PHE A 355 -21.64 15.63 18.40
N ASN A 356 -21.18 14.52 18.98
CA ASN A 356 -19.94 14.45 19.75
C ASN A 356 -18.77 14.40 18.77
N LEU A 357 -18.31 15.58 18.34
CA LEU A 357 -17.29 15.68 17.30
C LEU A 357 -15.92 15.25 17.79
N VAL A 358 -15.26 14.40 17.01
CA VAL A 358 -13.82 14.12 17.11
C VAL A 358 -13.14 14.81 15.93
N LEU A 359 -12.42 15.88 16.22
CA LEU A 359 -11.77 16.70 15.21
C LEU A 359 -10.30 16.31 15.07
N GLN A 360 -9.85 16.00 13.86
CA GLN A 360 -8.48 15.63 13.56
C GLN A 360 -7.88 16.58 12.52
N ASP A 361 -6.74 17.21 12.87
CA ASP A 361 -6.07 18.17 12.01
C ASP A 361 -5.43 17.54 10.77
N ASP A 362 -4.96 16.29 10.87
CA ASP A 362 -4.19 15.62 9.80
C ASP A 362 -5.06 15.39 8.55
N PRO A 363 -4.70 15.96 7.38
CA PRO A 363 -5.42 15.75 6.12
C PRO A 363 -4.95 14.52 5.35
N TYR A 364 -3.86 13.88 5.77
CA TYR A 364 -3.29 12.68 5.14
C TYR A 364 -3.93 11.40 5.71
N ALA A 365 -5.26 11.32 5.66
CA ALA A 365 -6.02 10.13 5.99
C ALA A 365 -5.89 9.08 4.86
N PRO A 366 -5.93 7.77 5.16
CA PRO A 366 -5.84 6.70 4.17
C PRO A 366 -7.16 6.56 3.39
N THR A 367 -7.53 7.62 2.67
CA THR A 367 -8.74 7.75 1.84
C THR A 367 -8.43 8.78 0.74
N ASP A 368 -9.37 9.05 -0.16
CA ASP A 368 -9.14 9.86 -1.37
C ASP A 368 -8.65 11.29 -1.10
N THR A 369 -8.83 11.83 0.11
CA THR A 369 -8.25 13.14 0.49
C THR A 369 -6.74 13.20 0.29
N THR A 370 -6.04 12.07 0.44
CA THR A 370 -4.58 11.99 0.26
C THR A 370 -4.15 12.24 -1.18
N ALA A 371 -5.00 11.97 -2.17
CA ALA A 371 -4.71 12.29 -3.57
C ALA A 371 -4.89 13.79 -3.88
N LEU A 372 -5.86 14.45 -3.23
CA LEU A 372 -6.26 15.83 -3.55
C LEU A 372 -5.55 16.89 -2.69
N TYR A 373 -5.32 16.62 -1.40
CA TYR A 373 -4.70 17.60 -0.50
C TYR A 373 -3.30 18.07 -0.93
N PRO A 374 -2.39 17.19 -1.42
CA PRO A 374 -1.10 17.62 -1.97
C PRO A 374 -1.21 18.57 -3.18
N LYS A 375 -2.37 18.60 -3.85
CA LYS A 375 -2.67 19.49 -4.97
C LYS A 375 -3.21 20.87 -4.53
N GLN A 376 -2.97 21.24 -3.27
CA GLN A 376 -3.37 22.53 -2.68
C GLN A 376 -4.88 22.72 -2.57
N ILE A 377 -5.63 21.64 -2.41
CA ILE A 377 -7.08 21.66 -2.20
C ILE A 377 -7.35 21.43 -0.71
N PRO A 378 -8.04 22.35 0.00
CA PRO A 378 -8.53 22.09 1.35
C PRO A 378 -9.46 20.88 1.39
N VAL A 379 -9.30 20.01 2.38
CA VAL A 379 -10.04 18.75 2.49
C VAL A 379 -10.74 18.62 3.85
N LEU A 380 -11.90 17.98 3.86
CA LEU A 380 -12.59 17.57 5.08
C LEU A 380 -13.21 16.19 4.85
N ALA A 381 -12.77 15.19 5.61
CA ALA A 381 -13.32 13.83 5.53
C ALA A 381 -14.30 13.57 6.67
N PHE A 382 -15.44 12.96 6.34
CA PHE A 382 -16.46 12.49 7.25
C PHE A 382 -16.30 10.99 7.46
N PHE A 383 -16.23 10.57 8.72
CA PHE A 383 -16.01 9.17 9.11
C PHE A 383 -16.73 8.84 10.41
N THR A 384 -17.28 7.63 10.53
CA THR A 384 -17.98 7.18 11.75
C THR A 384 -17.19 6.17 12.60
N GLY A 385 -15.98 5.82 12.17
CA GLY A 385 -15.08 4.92 12.91
C GLY A 385 -15.18 3.47 12.44
N SER A 386 -14.05 2.75 12.49
CA SER A 386 -13.98 1.35 12.08
C SER A 386 -14.81 0.42 13.00
N HIS A 387 -15.36 -0.65 12.43
CA HIS A 387 -16.14 -1.68 13.14
C HIS A 387 -15.63 -3.10 12.83
N ASP A 388 -16.18 -4.09 13.55
CA ASP A 388 -15.75 -5.49 13.44
C ASP A 388 -16.08 -6.14 12.09
N ASP A 389 -17.00 -5.54 11.33
CA ASP A 389 -17.37 -5.97 9.97
C ASP A 389 -16.54 -5.31 8.87
N TYR A 390 -15.65 -4.37 9.19
CA TYR A 390 -14.83 -3.66 8.20
C TYR A 390 -14.00 -4.64 7.37
N HIS A 391 -14.01 -4.47 6.04
CA HIS A 391 -13.35 -5.37 5.08
C HIS A 391 -13.75 -6.85 5.24
N ARG A 392 -15.02 -7.12 5.57
CA ARG A 392 -15.55 -8.48 5.68
C ARG A 392 -16.83 -8.64 4.86
N PRO A 393 -17.18 -9.89 4.48
CA PRO A 393 -18.48 -10.21 3.88
C PRO A 393 -19.68 -9.78 4.73
N THR A 394 -19.48 -9.60 6.03
CA THR A 394 -20.53 -9.22 6.97
C THR A 394 -20.81 -7.71 7.02
N ASP A 395 -20.12 -6.88 6.24
CA ASP A 395 -20.47 -5.47 6.05
C ASP A 395 -21.69 -5.31 5.13
N VAL A 396 -22.88 -5.49 5.71
CA VAL A 396 -24.16 -5.59 4.99
C VAL A 396 -25.14 -4.47 5.37
N ALA A 397 -26.04 -4.13 4.45
CA ALA A 397 -26.96 -3.01 4.54
C ALA A 397 -27.85 -3.01 5.80
N ASP A 398 -28.21 -4.20 6.32
CA ASP A 398 -29.04 -4.35 7.53
C ASP A 398 -28.37 -3.81 8.79
N LYS A 399 -27.05 -3.57 8.75
CA LYS A 399 -26.26 -3.06 9.87
C LYS A 399 -26.08 -1.54 9.85
N LEU A 400 -26.57 -0.86 8.82
CA LEU A 400 -26.43 0.60 8.70
C LEU A 400 -27.44 1.34 9.58
N ASN A 401 -26.99 2.47 10.12
CA ASN A 401 -27.81 3.40 10.89
C ASN A 401 -28.39 4.47 9.94
N TYR A 402 -29.43 4.14 9.18
CA TYR A 402 -29.97 5.03 8.14
C TYR A 402 -30.37 6.43 8.64
N GLU A 403 -31.00 6.53 9.81
CA GLU A 403 -31.36 7.81 10.43
C GLU A 403 -30.12 8.66 10.74
N GLU A 404 -29.01 8.03 11.16
CA GLU A 404 -27.75 8.72 11.43
C GLU A 404 -27.01 9.08 10.14
N ILE A 405 -27.07 8.25 9.09
CA ILE A 405 -26.57 8.62 7.74
C ILE A 405 -27.27 9.90 7.28
N GLU A 406 -28.60 9.96 7.40
CA GLU A 406 -29.37 11.15 7.04
C GLU A 406 -28.91 12.37 7.85
N ARG A 407 -28.71 12.21 9.17
CA ARG A 407 -28.27 13.29 10.05
C ARG A 407 -26.86 13.79 9.70
N VAL A 408 -25.92 12.88 9.42
CA VAL A 408 -24.56 13.22 8.94
C VAL A 408 -24.66 13.95 7.60
N THR A 409 -25.50 13.47 6.69
CA THR A 409 -25.73 14.06 5.37
C THR A 409 -26.31 15.47 5.48
N ARG A 410 -27.29 15.72 6.36
CA ARG A 410 -27.84 17.08 6.62
C ARG A 410 -26.81 18.03 7.21
N PHE A 411 -25.95 17.54 8.09
CA PHE A 411 -24.86 18.34 8.65
C PHE A 411 -23.84 18.70 7.57
N ALA A 412 -23.41 17.73 6.76
CA ALA A 412 -22.52 17.94 5.62
C ALA A 412 -23.13 18.89 4.57
N ARG A 413 -24.43 18.76 4.28
CA ARG A 413 -25.18 19.67 3.40
C ARG A 413 -25.06 21.11 3.88
N SER A 414 -25.18 21.34 5.18
CA SER A 414 -25.10 22.69 5.74
C SER A 414 -23.71 23.30 5.58
N LEU A 415 -22.65 22.48 5.66
CA LEU A 415 -21.27 22.90 5.39
C LEU A 415 -21.04 23.15 3.90
N ALA A 416 -21.50 22.24 3.03
CA ALA A 416 -21.43 22.41 1.58
C ALA A 416 -22.19 23.68 1.13
N LEU A 417 -23.35 23.97 1.73
CA LEU A 417 -24.11 25.17 1.45
C LEU A 417 -23.35 26.45 1.85
N ASP A 418 -22.68 26.47 3.01
CA ASP A 418 -21.78 27.57 3.38
C ASP A 418 -20.67 27.74 2.31
N LEU A 419 -20.06 26.64 1.86
CA LEU A 419 -18.97 26.69 0.87
C LEU A 419 -19.41 27.15 -0.52
N VAL A 420 -20.61 26.80 -0.98
CA VAL A 420 -21.09 27.22 -2.31
C VAL A 420 -21.66 28.64 -2.31
N THR A 421 -22.07 29.17 -1.15
CA THR A 421 -22.68 30.52 -1.03
C THR A 421 -21.74 31.60 -0.50
N ASP A 422 -20.67 31.26 0.21
CA ASP A 422 -19.72 32.25 0.73
C ASP A 422 -18.86 32.82 -0.42
N ALA A 423 -18.78 34.14 -0.51
CA ALA A 423 -17.92 34.81 -1.47
C ALA A 423 -16.42 34.61 -1.16
N ALA A 424 -16.06 34.44 0.11
CA ALA A 424 -14.69 34.17 0.51
C ALA A 424 -14.28 32.74 0.13
N ARG A 425 -13.09 32.59 -0.44
CA ARG A 425 -12.53 31.28 -0.77
C ARG A 425 -11.87 30.67 0.46
N PRO A 426 -12.06 29.37 0.75
CA PRO A 426 -11.26 28.68 1.76
C PRO A 426 -9.76 28.81 1.46
N ASP A 427 -8.97 29.13 2.48
CA ASP A 427 -7.52 29.14 2.41
C ASP A 427 -6.95 27.71 2.44
N TYR A 428 -5.83 27.49 1.76
CA TYR A 428 -5.05 26.26 1.89
C TYR A 428 -3.97 26.45 2.96
N LEU A 429 -4.01 25.62 3.99
CA LEU A 429 -2.97 25.53 5.00
C LEU A 429 -2.20 24.24 4.83
N LYS A 430 -0.88 24.37 4.64
CA LYS A 430 0.02 23.22 4.66
C LYS A 430 0.19 22.74 6.11
N VAL A 431 -0.38 21.59 6.41
CA VAL A 431 -0.40 21.01 7.75
C VAL A 431 0.95 20.38 8.02
N GLU A 432 1.63 20.95 9.01
CA GLU A 432 2.73 20.28 9.69
C GLU A 432 2.18 19.18 10.58
N ARG A 433 2.96 18.13 10.81
CA ARG A 433 2.53 17.07 11.71
C ARG A 433 2.46 17.60 13.15
N SER A 434 1.25 17.74 13.70
CA SER A 434 1.06 17.89 15.14
C SER A 434 1.23 16.52 15.80
N GLY A 435 2.15 16.42 16.77
CA GLY A 435 2.40 15.16 17.48
C GLY A 435 1.25 14.86 18.43
N SER A 436 0.46 13.83 18.16
CA SER A 436 -0.36 13.17 19.19
C SER A 436 0.48 12.06 19.84
N PRO A 437 0.68 12.07 21.17
CA PRO A 437 1.43 11.03 21.85
C PRO A 437 0.58 9.75 21.94
N GLY A 438 0.88 8.75 21.10
CA GLY A 438 0.13 7.50 21.09
C GLY A 438 0.97 6.30 20.65
N GLY A 439 1.32 5.44 21.62
CA GLY A 439 1.78 4.07 21.41
C GLY A 439 3.30 3.86 21.51
N ARG A 440 3.75 3.12 22.54
CA ARG A 440 5.12 2.60 22.67
C ARG A 440 5.39 1.42 21.72
N ASP A 441 4.98 1.53 20.46
CA ASP A 441 5.41 0.59 19.43
C ASP A 441 6.61 1.18 18.69
N ALA A 442 7.60 0.34 18.41
CA ALA A 442 8.96 0.71 18.01
C ALA A 442 9.01 1.94 17.08
N LEU A 443 9.77 2.97 17.49
CA LEU A 443 10.00 4.20 16.72
C LEU A 443 10.54 3.83 15.32
N ARG A 444 9.65 3.77 14.32
CA ARG A 444 10.04 3.58 12.92
C ARG A 444 10.58 4.88 12.36
N ALA A 445 11.53 4.81 11.44
CA ALA A 445 11.99 6.00 10.74
C ALA A 445 10.87 6.59 9.87
N TYR A 446 10.89 7.90 9.73
CA TYR A 446 9.85 8.67 9.06
C TYR A 446 10.49 9.80 8.25
N LEU A 447 10.10 9.92 6.97
CA LEU A 447 10.49 11.05 6.14
C LEU A 447 9.34 12.04 5.85
N GLY A 448 8.08 11.59 5.92
CA GLY A 448 6.93 12.40 5.50
C GLY A 448 6.74 12.52 3.99
N THR A 449 7.28 11.57 3.23
CA THR A 449 6.92 11.35 1.83
C THR A 449 5.49 10.84 1.71
N VAL A 450 4.78 11.28 0.67
CA VAL A 450 3.43 10.81 0.33
C VAL A 450 3.53 10.07 -1.01
N PRO A 451 3.55 8.72 -1.02
CA PRO A 451 3.65 7.96 -2.25
C PRO A 451 2.43 8.10 -3.15
N ASP A 452 2.66 8.06 -4.46
CA ASP A 452 1.66 7.83 -5.50
C ASP A 452 1.62 6.32 -5.82
N TYR A 453 0.51 5.68 -5.49
CA TYR A 453 0.29 4.24 -5.68
C TYR A 453 -0.29 3.89 -7.06
N ALA A 454 -0.77 4.89 -7.80
CA ALA A 454 -1.44 4.70 -9.08
C ALA A 454 -0.47 4.62 -10.25
N THR A 455 0.71 5.22 -10.11
CA THR A 455 1.70 5.30 -11.18
C THR A 455 2.67 4.11 -11.14
N GLU A 456 2.61 3.23 -12.15
CA GLU A 456 3.61 2.16 -12.32
C GLU A 456 4.92 2.75 -12.87
N VAL A 457 5.90 2.95 -11.99
CA VAL A 457 7.25 3.41 -12.33
C VAL A 457 8.30 2.56 -11.63
N LYS A 458 9.51 2.51 -12.21
CA LYS A 458 10.69 1.97 -11.53
C LYS A 458 11.16 2.98 -10.49
N GLY A 459 10.82 2.72 -9.24
CA GLY A 459 11.03 3.65 -8.12
C GLY A 459 9.75 3.90 -7.34
N VAL A 460 9.70 5.02 -6.61
CA VAL A 460 8.50 5.47 -5.89
C VAL A 460 8.21 6.92 -6.27
N LYS A 461 7.15 7.14 -7.05
CA LYS A 461 6.65 8.49 -7.34
C LYS A 461 6.00 9.08 -6.09
N LEU A 462 6.24 10.35 -5.83
CA LEU A 462 5.62 11.09 -4.74
C LEU A 462 4.46 11.95 -5.26
N SER A 463 3.28 11.82 -4.65
CA SER A 463 2.19 12.78 -4.87
C SER A 463 2.46 14.10 -4.12
N GLY A 464 3.23 14.04 -3.03
CA GLY A 464 3.66 15.21 -2.26
C GLY A 464 4.56 14.87 -1.07
N VAL A 465 4.79 15.88 -0.24
CA VAL A 465 5.53 15.76 1.04
C VAL A 465 4.80 16.53 2.13
N ARG A 466 4.78 15.98 3.35
CA ARG A 466 4.14 16.62 4.51
C ARG A 466 4.90 17.89 4.91
N GLY A 467 4.17 18.90 5.41
CA GLY A 467 4.78 20.14 5.92
C GLY A 467 5.67 19.87 7.13
N GLY A 468 6.79 20.58 7.24
CA GLY A 468 7.77 20.47 8.31
C GLY A 468 8.50 19.11 8.35
N SER A 469 8.29 18.24 7.37
CA SER A 469 8.82 16.87 7.38
C SER A 469 10.30 16.82 6.98
N PRO A 470 11.04 15.76 7.34
CA PRO A 470 12.39 15.55 6.84
C PRO A 470 12.50 15.60 5.32
N ALA A 471 11.51 15.05 4.61
CA ALA A 471 11.48 15.04 3.16
C ALA A 471 11.40 16.47 2.60
N GLU A 472 10.50 17.29 3.14
CA GLU A 472 10.40 18.69 2.74
C GLU A 472 11.68 19.48 3.06
N LYS A 473 12.22 19.32 4.28
CA LYS A 473 13.48 19.97 4.70
C LYS A 473 14.66 19.59 3.79
N ALA A 474 14.66 18.37 3.26
CA ALA A 474 15.65 17.88 2.31
C ALA A 474 15.41 18.37 0.87
N GLY A 475 14.30 19.05 0.59
CA GLY A 475 13.94 19.58 -0.73
C GLY A 475 13.22 18.60 -1.65
N LEU A 476 12.68 17.49 -1.12
CA LEU A 476 11.79 16.60 -1.88
C LEU A 476 10.47 17.31 -2.18
N THR A 477 9.90 17.05 -3.35
CA THR A 477 8.64 17.65 -3.80
C THR A 477 7.73 16.59 -4.42
N GLY A 478 6.44 16.92 -4.56
CA GLY A 478 5.54 16.12 -5.40
C GLY A 478 6.09 16.04 -6.83
N GLY A 479 5.92 14.89 -7.48
CA GLY A 479 6.46 14.57 -8.80
C GLY A 479 7.84 13.90 -8.80
N ASP A 480 8.58 13.93 -7.68
CA ASP A 480 9.84 13.20 -7.56
C ASP A 480 9.62 11.68 -7.62
N ILE A 481 10.51 10.95 -8.29
CA ILE A 481 10.55 9.47 -8.27
C ILE A 481 11.79 9.01 -7.52
N ILE A 482 11.63 8.46 -6.33
CA ILE A 482 12.73 7.91 -5.53
C ILE A 482 13.26 6.64 -6.21
N ILE A 483 14.54 6.66 -6.56
CA ILE A 483 15.23 5.55 -7.24
C ILE A 483 16.36 4.95 -6.40
N GLU A 484 16.83 5.65 -5.38
CA GLU A 484 17.81 5.17 -4.41
C GLU A 484 17.57 5.81 -3.04
N PHE A 485 17.69 5.04 -1.97
CA PHE A 485 17.59 5.54 -0.61
C PHE A 485 18.58 4.81 0.31
N ALA A 486 19.42 5.56 1.02
CA ALA A 486 20.48 5.04 1.88
C ALA A 486 21.38 4.00 1.20
N GLY A 487 21.72 4.23 -0.07
CA GLY A 487 22.55 3.34 -0.90
C GLY A 487 21.83 2.10 -1.42
N GLN A 488 20.54 1.91 -1.11
CA GLN A 488 19.72 0.82 -1.62
C GLN A 488 18.96 1.26 -2.86
N LYS A 489 18.97 0.43 -3.92
CA LYS A 489 18.18 0.69 -5.12
C LYS A 489 16.70 0.50 -4.82
N ILE A 490 15.90 1.47 -5.23
CA ILE A 490 14.46 1.47 -5.04
C ILE A 490 13.81 1.17 -6.39
N ALA A 491 13.24 -0.02 -6.54
CA ALA A 491 12.44 -0.39 -7.72
C ALA A 491 10.93 -0.30 -7.46
N SER A 492 10.52 -0.13 -6.20
CA SER A 492 9.12 -0.21 -5.77
C SER A 492 8.89 0.45 -4.41
N ILE A 493 7.62 0.59 -4.04
CA ILE A 493 7.21 1.11 -2.73
C ILE A 493 7.67 0.24 -1.56
N TYR A 494 7.73 -1.08 -1.75
CA TYR A 494 8.18 -1.99 -0.71
C TYR A 494 9.68 -1.85 -0.47
N ASP A 495 10.48 -1.73 -1.53
CA ASP A 495 11.92 -1.47 -1.40
C ASP A 495 12.15 -0.21 -0.57
N TYR A 496 11.37 0.85 -0.84
CA TYR A 496 11.45 2.11 -0.08
C TYR A 496 11.01 1.94 1.37
N THR A 497 9.91 1.23 1.63
CA THR A 497 9.43 0.95 3.00
C THR A 497 10.46 0.17 3.80
N TYR A 498 11.04 -0.86 3.21
CA TYR A 498 12.07 -1.67 3.86
C TYR A 498 13.36 -0.90 4.09
N ALA A 499 13.78 -0.09 3.11
CA ALA A 499 14.95 0.76 3.26
C ALA A 499 14.73 1.83 4.34
N LEU A 500 13.50 2.37 4.46
CA LEU A 500 13.12 3.28 5.54
C LEU A 500 13.14 2.60 6.91
N ASP A 501 12.64 1.39 7.04
CA ASP A 501 12.69 0.66 8.31
C ASP A 501 14.13 0.30 8.74
N ALA A 502 15.08 0.25 7.79
CA ALA A 502 16.48 -0.09 8.05
C ALA A 502 17.37 1.11 8.46
N VAL A 503 16.96 2.35 8.20
CA VAL A 503 17.79 3.53 8.50
C VAL A 503 17.71 3.95 9.97
N LYS A 504 18.81 4.52 10.47
CA LYS A 504 18.88 5.07 11.82
C LYS A 504 18.26 6.46 11.86
N ILE A 505 17.33 6.64 12.79
CA ILE A 505 16.74 7.96 13.10
C ILE A 505 17.85 8.93 13.51
N GLY A 506 17.78 10.17 13.01
CA GLY A 506 18.70 11.25 13.30
C GLY A 506 20.02 11.19 12.51
N GLN A 507 20.26 10.14 11.72
CA GLN A 507 21.46 10.03 10.88
C GLN A 507 21.13 10.44 9.44
N PRO A 508 21.81 11.46 8.88
CA PRO A 508 21.60 11.84 7.49
C PRO A 508 21.95 10.70 6.52
N VAL A 509 21.07 10.44 5.57
CA VAL A 509 21.26 9.48 4.49
C VAL A 509 21.03 10.15 3.14
N ASP A 510 21.66 9.64 2.11
CA ASP A 510 21.43 10.12 0.74
C ASP A 510 20.14 9.51 0.20
N ILE A 511 19.37 10.33 -0.51
CA ILE A 511 18.22 9.93 -1.30
C ILE A 511 18.39 10.46 -2.72
N ILE A 512 18.25 9.59 -3.71
CA ILE A 512 18.37 9.97 -5.12
C ILE A 512 17.00 9.85 -5.77
N VAL A 513 16.57 10.94 -6.40
CA VAL A 513 15.30 11.03 -7.10
C VAL A 513 15.49 11.36 -8.58
N LEU A 514 14.53 10.96 -9.41
CA LEU A 514 14.32 11.54 -10.73
C LEU A 514 13.32 12.68 -10.60
N ARG A 515 13.76 13.90 -10.92
CA ARG A 515 12.91 15.09 -11.02
C ARG A 515 12.91 15.53 -12.47
N GLU A 516 11.74 15.46 -13.12
CA GLU A 516 11.61 15.78 -14.54
C GLU A 516 12.62 15.01 -15.43
N GLY A 517 12.89 13.75 -15.07
CA GLY A 517 13.85 12.88 -15.75
C GLY A 517 15.33 13.10 -15.37
N GLN A 518 15.66 14.13 -14.60
CA GLN A 518 17.03 14.39 -14.14
C GLN A 518 17.30 13.75 -12.78
N ARG A 519 18.51 13.18 -12.61
CA ARG A 519 18.94 12.63 -11.32
C ARG A 519 19.31 13.77 -10.36
N VAL A 520 18.65 13.80 -9.21
CA VAL A 520 18.92 14.76 -8.12
C VAL A 520 19.28 13.96 -6.86
N THR A 521 20.44 14.26 -6.28
CA THR A 521 20.86 13.68 -4.99
C THR A 521 20.56 14.68 -3.89
N LEU A 522 19.77 14.26 -2.90
CA LEU A 522 19.41 15.03 -1.72
C LEU A 522 19.93 14.30 -0.47
N LYS A 523 20.11 15.05 0.61
CA LYS A 523 20.48 14.49 1.91
C LYS A 523 19.31 14.69 2.87
N VAL A 524 18.78 13.59 3.40
CA VAL A 524 17.61 13.58 4.28
C VAL A 524 17.96 12.96 5.63
N THR A 525 17.46 13.56 6.70
CA THR A 525 17.69 13.06 8.07
C THR A 525 16.39 12.45 8.60
N PRO A 526 16.25 11.12 8.64
CA PRO A 526 15.03 10.48 9.10
C PRO A 526 14.72 10.86 10.54
N GLU A 527 13.46 11.16 10.82
CA GLU A 527 12.97 11.43 12.17
C GLU A 527 12.21 10.21 12.70
N ALA A 528 11.96 10.14 14.01
CA ALA A 528 11.10 9.10 14.55
C ALA A 528 9.64 9.34 14.13
N ARG A 529 8.92 8.28 13.78
CA ARG A 529 7.46 8.32 13.63
C ARG A 529 6.87 8.58 15.03
N LYS A 530 6.60 9.85 15.33
CA LYS A 530 6.04 10.32 16.61
C LYS A 530 4.58 9.95 16.79
#